data_AF-A0A2A9DYS7-F1
#
_entry.id   AF-A0A2A9DYS7-F1
#
_cell.length_a   1.000
_cell.length_b   1.000
_cell.length_c   1.000
_cell.angle_alpha   90.00
_cell.angle_beta   90.00
_cell.angle_gamma   90.00
#
_symmetry.space_group_name_H-M   'P 1'
#
loop_
_entity.id
_entity.type
_entity.pdbx_description
1 polymer ?
#
loop_
_entity_poly.entity_id
_entity_poly.type
_entity_poly.pdbx_seq_one_letter_code
_entity_poly.pdbx_strand_id
1 'polypeptide(L)'
;MTRLSSSYRTTETDQITQDAEDVTAAREMIEKAVPDGFEIIQLDIGKTEEGARVTGIIRSTTITPIEASGPDYPSALEALRAQVPDGCVSTGILIVEE
;
A
#
# COMPACT_ATOMS: atom_id res chain seq x y z
N MET A 1 -4.20 -21.04 24.42
CA MET A 1 -3.45 -19.77 24.36
C MET A 1 -3.44 -19.39 22.90
N THR A 2 -4.09 -18.29 22.54
CA THR A 2 -4.37 -17.97 21.13
C THR A 2 -3.21 -17.19 20.53
N ARG A 3 -2.76 -17.62 19.36
CA ARG A 3 -1.72 -16.94 18.56
C ARG A 3 -2.32 -16.39 17.29
N LEU A 4 -2.09 -15.11 17.03
CA LEU A 4 -2.56 -14.39 15.84
C LEU A 4 -1.37 -13.91 15.03
N SER A 5 -1.43 -14.10 13.72
CA SER A 5 -0.48 -13.54 12.77
C SER A 5 -1.21 -12.59 11.84
N SER A 6 -0.58 -11.47 11.53
CA SER A 6 -1.07 -10.49 10.58
C SER A 6 0.13 -9.89 9.85
N SER A 7 -0.11 -8.97 8.95
CA SER A 7 0.92 -8.12 8.39
C SER A 7 0.38 -6.72 8.35
N TYR A 8 1.23 -5.70 8.47
CA TYR A 8 0.83 -4.33 8.20
C TYR A 8 1.54 -3.79 6.97
N ARG A 9 0.96 -2.75 6.38
CA ARG A 9 1.58 -1.98 5.30
C ARG A 9 1.41 -0.50 5.58
N THR A 10 2.30 0.32 5.06
CA THR A 10 2.15 1.78 5.12
C THR A 10 0.96 2.26 4.28
N THR A 11 0.27 3.29 4.75
CA THR A 11 -0.74 4.02 3.98
C THR A 11 -0.17 5.20 3.22
N GLU A 12 1.14 5.48 3.36
CA GLU A 12 1.79 6.57 2.67
C GLU A 12 1.70 6.38 1.16
N THR A 13 1.26 7.43 0.48
CA THR A 13 1.13 7.48 -0.97
C THR A 13 2.04 8.55 -1.52
N ASP A 14 2.72 8.23 -2.61
CA ASP A 14 3.55 9.16 -3.36
C ASP A 14 2.90 9.49 -4.70
N GLN A 15 3.33 10.57 -5.33
CA GLN A 15 2.75 11.06 -6.59
C GLN A 15 3.84 11.18 -7.64
N ILE A 16 3.63 10.49 -8.76
CA ILE A 16 4.47 10.59 -9.94
C ILE A 16 3.70 11.25 -11.06
N THR A 17 4.27 12.29 -11.66
CA THR A 17 3.66 13.00 -12.79
C THR A 17 4.54 12.88 -14.01
N GLN A 18 3.92 12.58 -15.16
CA GLN A 18 4.57 12.53 -16.46
C GLN A 18 3.73 13.31 -17.46
N ASP A 19 4.41 14.01 -18.35
CA ASP A 19 3.84 14.69 -19.50
C ASP A 19 4.32 14.02 -20.79
N ALA A 20 3.41 13.89 -21.75
CA ALA A 20 3.70 13.36 -23.07
C ALA A 20 2.75 13.93 -24.12
N GLU A 21 3.04 13.64 -25.41
CA GLU A 21 2.21 14.04 -26.55
C GLU A 21 0.78 13.48 -26.47
N ASP A 22 0.63 12.26 -25.93
CA ASP A 22 -0.65 11.57 -25.80
C ASP A 22 -0.76 10.80 -24.48
N VAL A 23 -2.00 10.54 -24.04
CA VAL A 23 -2.32 9.84 -22.79
C VAL A 23 -1.65 8.46 -22.73
N THR A 24 -1.60 7.74 -23.85
CA THR A 24 -0.97 6.41 -23.94
C THR A 24 0.52 6.49 -23.62
N ALA A 25 1.23 7.44 -24.24
CA ALA A 25 2.66 7.63 -24.01
C ALA A 25 2.94 8.04 -22.56
N ALA A 26 2.17 8.97 -22.01
CA ALA A 26 2.31 9.40 -20.62
C ALA A 26 2.04 8.24 -19.64
N ARG A 27 1.08 7.36 -19.94
CA ARG A 27 0.80 6.17 -19.12
C ARG A 27 1.97 5.17 -19.16
N GLU A 28 2.52 4.88 -20.33
CA GLU A 28 3.68 4.00 -20.45
C GLU A 28 4.90 4.54 -19.69
N MET A 29 5.09 5.86 -19.68
CA MET A 29 6.13 6.51 -18.89
C MET A 29 5.87 6.37 -17.39
N ILE A 30 4.62 6.58 -16.95
CA ILE A 30 4.22 6.39 -15.55
C ILE A 30 4.49 4.95 -15.10
N GLU A 31 4.09 3.95 -15.88
CA GLU A 31 4.30 2.54 -15.54
C GLU A 31 5.79 2.17 -15.43
N LYS A 32 6.65 2.79 -16.26
CA LYS A 32 8.11 2.63 -16.17
C LYS A 32 8.75 3.43 -15.04
N ALA A 33 8.11 4.50 -14.59
CA ALA A 33 8.59 5.37 -13.53
C ALA A 33 8.23 4.86 -12.13
N VAL A 34 7.34 3.86 -12.01
CA VAL A 34 7.01 3.25 -10.72
C VAL A 34 8.24 2.54 -10.15
N PRO A 35 8.71 2.91 -8.95
CA PRO A 35 9.81 2.22 -8.31
C PRO A 35 9.41 0.80 -7.88
N ASP A 36 10.38 -0.11 -7.84
CA ASP A 36 10.19 -1.46 -7.33
C ASP A 36 9.63 -1.45 -5.89
N GLY A 37 8.65 -2.33 -5.63
CA GLY A 37 7.97 -2.37 -4.33
C GLY A 37 6.91 -1.28 -4.16
N PHE A 38 6.49 -0.61 -5.24
CA PHE A 38 5.32 0.25 -5.28
C PHE A 38 4.30 -0.25 -6.30
N GLU A 39 3.03 0.03 -6.03
CA GLU A 39 1.91 -0.21 -6.94
C GLU A 39 1.21 1.11 -7.24
N ILE A 40 0.72 1.27 -8.48
CA ILE A 40 -0.16 2.39 -8.84
C ILE A 40 -1.56 2.07 -8.32
N ILE A 41 -2.07 2.89 -7.41
CA ILE A 41 -3.41 2.74 -6.85
C ILE A 41 -4.44 3.62 -7.57
N GLN A 42 -3.99 4.70 -8.22
CA GLN A 42 -4.83 5.61 -8.98
C GLN A 42 -4.04 6.29 -10.07
N LEU A 43 -4.68 6.52 -11.22
CA LEU A 43 -4.15 7.32 -12.32
C LEU A 43 -5.11 8.49 -12.56
N ASP A 44 -4.59 9.69 -12.52
CA ASP A 44 -5.28 10.91 -12.92
C ASP A 44 -4.77 11.36 -14.29
N ILE A 45 -5.68 11.66 -15.21
CA ILE A 45 -5.35 12.02 -16.60
C ILE A 45 -5.89 13.42 -16.87
N GLY A 46 -4.97 14.35 -17.05
CA GLY A 46 -5.24 15.72 -17.47
C GLY A 46 -4.87 15.95 -18.94
N LYS A 47 -5.62 16.82 -19.62
CA LYS A 47 -5.22 17.37 -20.92
C LYS A 47 -4.46 18.67 -20.71
N THR A 48 -3.36 18.87 -21.44
CA THR A 48 -2.58 20.11 -21.46
C THR A 48 -2.61 20.72 -22.86
N GLU A 49 -2.17 21.96 -23.02
CA GLU A 49 -2.10 22.60 -24.34
C GLU A 49 -1.11 21.90 -25.30
N GLU A 50 -0.12 21.20 -24.74
CA GLU A 50 0.97 20.53 -25.46
C GLU A 50 0.77 19.01 -25.60
N GLY A 51 -0.31 18.45 -25.04
CA GLY A 51 -0.58 17.01 -25.07
C GLY A 51 -1.40 16.51 -23.87
N ALA A 52 -0.88 15.51 -23.16
CA ALA A 52 -1.50 14.92 -21.99
C ALA A 52 -0.54 14.88 -20.79
N ARG A 53 -1.10 15.08 -19.60
CA ARG A 53 -0.41 14.89 -18.32
C ARG A 53 -1.08 13.76 -17.56
N VAL A 54 -0.29 12.78 -17.12
CA VAL A 54 -0.77 11.69 -16.28
C VAL A 54 -0.08 11.78 -14.92
N THR A 55 -0.86 11.76 -13.85
CA THR A 55 -0.38 11.70 -12.47
C THR A 55 -0.78 10.37 -11.86
N GLY A 56 0.20 9.52 -11.59
CA GLY A 56 0.02 8.28 -10.85
C GLY A 56 0.18 8.49 -9.36
N ILE A 57 -0.81 8.06 -8.59
CA ILE A 57 -0.68 7.90 -7.15
C ILE A 57 -0.16 6.49 -6.91
N ILE A 58 1.03 6.38 -6.33
CA ILE A 58 1.66 5.11 -6.00
C ILE A 58 1.65 4.89 -4.49
N ARG A 59 1.63 3.63 -4.08
CA ARG A 59 1.72 3.21 -2.68
C ARG A 59 2.75 2.09 -2.56
N SER A 60 3.48 2.05 -1.45
CA SER A 60 4.35 0.89 -1.19
C SER A 60 3.54 -0.40 -1.03
N THR A 61 4.03 -1.47 -1.66
CA THR A 61 3.52 -2.85 -1.51
C THR A 61 4.23 -3.60 -0.39
N THR A 62 5.15 -2.94 0.33
CA THR A 62 5.91 -3.56 1.41
C THR A 62 4.96 -3.96 2.54
N ILE A 63 4.91 -5.26 2.81
CA ILE A 63 4.19 -5.84 3.94
C ILE A 63 5.18 -6.27 5.00
N THR A 64 4.91 -5.90 6.25
CA THR A 64 5.71 -6.33 7.40
C THR A 64 4.88 -7.30 8.24
N PRO A 65 5.33 -8.56 8.39
CA PRO A 65 4.62 -9.53 9.20
C PRO A 65 4.70 -9.15 10.68
N ILE A 66 3.59 -9.34 11.39
CA ILE A 66 3.47 -9.16 12.83
C ILE A 66 2.78 -10.37 13.45
N GLU A 67 3.11 -10.62 14.69
CA GLU A 67 2.55 -11.75 15.42
C GLU A 67 2.36 -11.40 16.88
N ALA A 68 1.20 -11.79 17.43
CA ALA A 68 0.87 -11.58 18.82
C ALA A 68 0.23 -12.83 19.40
N SER A 69 0.48 -13.03 20.69
CA SER A 69 -0.09 -14.13 21.45
C SER A 69 -0.76 -13.60 22.71
N GLY A 70 -1.87 -14.21 23.08
CA GLY A 70 -2.64 -13.83 24.27
C GLY A 70 -3.35 -15.01 24.91
N PRO A 71 -3.86 -14.86 26.15
CA PRO A 71 -4.63 -15.90 26.82
C PRO A 71 -5.88 -16.30 26.02
N ASP A 72 -6.52 -15.33 25.36
CA ASP A 72 -7.72 -15.49 24.55
C ASP A 72 -7.63 -14.63 23.28
N TYR A 73 -8.48 -14.90 22.28
CA TYR A 73 -8.57 -14.14 21.02
C TYR A 73 -8.60 -12.59 21.19
N PRO A 74 -9.47 -11.99 22.04
CA PRO A 74 -9.50 -10.53 22.18
C PRO A 74 -8.18 -9.95 22.71
N SER A 75 -7.53 -10.64 23.65
CA SER A 75 -6.24 -10.22 24.20
C SER A 75 -5.12 -10.34 23.17
N ALA A 76 -5.11 -11.41 22.37
CA ALA A 76 -4.17 -11.56 21.27
C ALA A 76 -4.40 -10.50 20.18
N LEU A 77 -5.66 -10.15 19.91
CA LEU A 77 -6.03 -9.14 18.91
C LEU A 77 -5.60 -7.73 19.33
N GLU A 78 -5.77 -7.38 20.60
CA GLU A 78 -5.31 -6.09 21.13
C GLU A 78 -3.79 -5.97 21.05
N ALA A 79 -3.07 -7.02 21.47
CA ALA A 79 -1.61 -7.08 21.35
C ALA A 79 -1.13 -7.03 19.89
N LEU A 80 -1.90 -7.59 18.94
CA LEU A 80 -1.61 -7.52 17.51
C LEU A 80 -1.81 -6.09 16.98
N ARG A 81 -2.90 -5.42 17.37
CA ARG A 81 -3.19 -4.04 16.96
C ARG A 81 -2.17 -3.07 17.52
N ALA A 82 -1.67 -3.29 18.74
CA ALA A 82 -0.64 -2.47 19.35
C ALA A 82 0.71 -2.52 18.59
N GLN A 83 0.92 -3.54 17.74
CA GLN A 83 2.12 -3.64 16.90
C GLN A 83 2.01 -2.90 15.57
N VAL A 84 0.82 -2.41 15.19
CA VAL A 84 0.63 -1.65 13.96
C VAL A 84 0.98 -0.18 14.26
N PRO A 85 2.05 0.38 13.66
CA PRO A 85 2.39 1.77 13.87
C PRO A 85 1.36 2.72 13.23
N ASP A 86 1.29 3.96 13.72
CA ASP A 86 0.50 5.03 13.11
C ASP A 86 0.92 5.23 11.64
N GLY A 87 -0.06 5.47 10.77
CA GLY A 87 0.17 5.56 9.32
C GLY A 87 0.35 4.20 8.64
N CYS A 88 0.14 3.09 9.35
CA CYS A 88 0.06 1.76 8.77
C CYS A 88 -1.33 1.13 8.96
N VAL A 89 -1.67 0.19 8.08
CA VAL A 89 -2.91 -0.60 8.15
C VAL A 89 -2.59 -2.08 8.18
N SER A 90 -3.25 -2.80 9.09
CA SER A 90 -3.21 -4.26 9.14
C SER A 90 -3.92 -4.87 7.93
N THR A 91 -3.28 -5.82 7.28
CA THR A 91 -3.75 -6.52 6.09
C THR A 91 -4.03 -7.98 6.45
N GLY A 92 -5.28 -8.24 6.86
CA GLY A 92 -5.76 -9.57 7.23
C GLY A 92 -5.29 -10.04 8.61
N ILE A 93 -6.03 -10.95 9.23
CA ILE A 93 -5.68 -11.57 10.51
C ILE A 93 -5.88 -13.08 10.37
N LEU A 94 -4.85 -13.84 10.70
CA LEU A 94 -4.85 -15.30 10.70
C LEU A 94 -4.70 -15.80 12.12
N ILE A 95 -5.50 -16.80 12.48
CA ILE A 95 -5.34 -17.55 13.73
C ILE A 95 -4.35 -18.67 13.44
N VAL A 96 -3.22 -18.67 14.15
CA VAL A 96 -2.12 -19.60 13.89
C VAL A 96 -2.34 -20.91 14.65
N GLU A 97 -2.83 -20.86 15.90
CA GLU A 97 -3.10 -22.03 16.73
C GLU A 97 -4.24 -21.76 17.74
N GLU A 98 -5.03 -22.80 18.07
CA GLU A 98 -5.98 -22.88 19.20
C GLU A 98 -5.37 -23.65 20.39
#